data_AF-A0A7X7MMT6-F1
#
_entry.id   AF-A0A7X7MMT6-F1
#
_cell.length_a   1.000
_cell.length_b   1.000
_cell.length_c   1.000
_cell.angle_alpha   90.00
_cell.angle_beta   90.00
_cell.angle_gamma   90.00
#
_symmetry.space_group_name_H-M   'P 1'
#
loop_
_entity.id
_entity.type
_entity.pdbx_description
1 polymer ?
#
loop_
_entity_poly.entity_id
_entity_poly.type
_entity_poly.pdbx_seq_one_letter_code
_entity_poly.pdbx_strand_id
1 'polypeptide(L)'
;MLIRQKEAQGESFAQEGGFREKLSTVRIEARAQAEGAPACPECGKPMKRRTAKAGPNAGHAFWGCTGYPECKAVRQIERQDSTGSTGLDTPCSSRPVDTRRDPSN
;
A
#
# COMPACT_ATOMS: atom_id res chain seq x y z
N MET A 1 13.99 -5.02 40.26
CA MET A 1 13.73 -6.08 39.26
C MET A 1 12.93 -5.59 38.03
N LEU A 2 12.12 -4.52 38.13
CA LEU A 2 11.31 -3.99 37.01
C LEU A 2 12.06 -3.05 36.04
N ILE A 3 13.14 -2.40 36.47
CA ILE A 3 13.89 -1.42 35.65
C ILE A 3 14.52 -2.10 34.43
N ARG A 4 15.23 -3.22 34.62
CA ARG A 4 15.82 -4.03 33.54
C ARG A 4 14.80 -4.52 32.51
N GLN A 5 13.57 -4.79 32.94
CA GLN A 5 12.50 -5.24 32.05
C GLN A 5 12.05 -4.13 31.10
N LYS A 6 11.93 -2.90 31.61
CA LYS A 6 11.57 -1.73 30.80
C LYS A 6 12.68 -1.36 29.82
N GLU A 7 13.93 -1.45 30.24
CA GLU A 7 15.11 -1.20 29.38
C GLU A 7 15.16 -2.20 28.22
N ALA A 8 15.00 -3.51 28.49
CA ALA A 8 14.95 -4.54 27.46
C ALA A 8 13.77 -4.34 26.46
N GLN A 9 12.61 -3.90 26.95
CA GLN A 9 11.49 -3.53 26.09
C GLN A 9 11.84 -2.34 25.17
N GLY A 10 12.54 -1.33 25.69
CA GLY A 10 13.01 -0.20 24.90
C GLY A 10 14.02 -0.57 23.81
N GLU A 11 14.96 -1.48 24.11
CA GLU A 11 15.96 -1.96 23.16
C GLU A 11 15.34 -2.75 22.00
N SER A 12 14.38 -3.62 22.29
CA SER A 12 13.64 -4.35 21.24
C SER A 12 12.89 -3.42 20.28
N PHE A 13 12.36 -2.32 20.81
CA PHE A 13 11.69 -1.29 20.01
C PHE A 13 12.67 -0.49 19.15
N ALA A 14 13.90 -0.26 19.64
CA ALA A 14 14.95 0.41 18.89
C ALA A 14 15.49 -0.45 17.73
N GLN A 15 15.64 -1.77 17.93
CA GLN A 15 16.20 -2.67 16.92
C GLN A 15 15.22 -3.03 15.81
N GLU A 16 13.98 -3.36 16.16
CA GLU A 16 13.00 -3.84 15.19
C GLU A 16 12.24 -2.71 14.47
N GLY A 17 12.57 -1.45 14.79
CA GLY A 17 11.89 -0.27 14.29
C GLY A 17 10.54 -0.01 14.95
N GLY A 18 10.02 1.21 14.76
CA GLY A 18 8.76 1.62 15.35
C GLY A 18 7.57 0.79 14.85
N PHE A 19 6.55 0.61 15.69
CA PHE A 19 5.32 -0.13 15.35
C PHE A 19 4.68 0.31 14.01
N ARG A 20 4.79 1.59 13.66
CA ARG A 20 4.29 2.14 12.39
C ARG A 20 4.99 1.54 11.16
N GLU A 21 6.28 1.28 11.25
CA GLU A 21 7.07 0.71 10.17
C GLU A 21 6.69 -0.76 9.94
N LYS A 22 6.59 -1.54 11.03
CA LYS A 22 6.11 -2.93 10.98
C LYS A 22 4.69 -3.04 10.43
N LEU A 23 3.78 -2.15 10.85
CA LEU A 23 2.43 -2.12 10.28
C LEU A 23 2.43 -1.78 8.78
N SER A 24 3.40 -0.99 8.31
CA SER A 24 3.51 -0.64 6.90
C SER A 24 3.92 -1.84 6.06
N THR A 25 4.87 -2.67 6.52
CA THR A 25 5.31 -3.87 5.81
C THR A 25 4.19 -4.90 5.73
N VAL A 26 3.51 -5.17 6.85
CA VAL A 26 2.36 -6.08 6.91
C VAL A 26 1.27 -5.68 5.90
N ARG A 27 0.94 -4.38 5.82
CA ARG A 27 -0.06 -3.89 4.85
C ARG A 27 0.39 -4.05 3.40
N ILE A 28 1.68 -3.92 3.13
CA ILE A 28 2.23 -4.11 1.79
C ILE A 28 2.13 -5.58 1.40
N GLU A 29 2.53 -6.49 2.29
CA GLU A 29 2.46 -7.93 2.07
C GLU A 29 1.02 -8.43 1.91
N ALA A 30 0.10 -7.98 2.76
CA ALA A 30 -1.31 -8.35 2.65
C ALA A 30 -1.92 -7.91 1.31
N ARG A 31 -1.56 -6.72 0.81
CA ARG A 31 -1.98 -6.26 -0.53
C ARG A 31 -1.35 -7.09 -1.64
N ALA A 32 -0.07 -7.42 -1.51
CA ALA A 32 0.63 -8.26 -2.49
C ALA A 32 -0.02 -9.64 -2.59
N GLN A 33 -0.38 -10.25 -1.47
CA GLN A 33 -1.10 -11.52 -1.44
C GLN A 33 -2.49 -11.41 -2.08
N ALA A 34 -3.26 -10.37 -1.74
CA ALA A 34 -4.61 -10.16 -2.29
C ALA A 34 -4.61 -9.90 -3.81
N GLU A 35 -3.60 -9.21 -4.33
CA GLU A 35 -3.49 -8.90 -5.76
C GLU A 35 -2.70 -9.96 -6.55
N GLY A 36 -2.19 -11.02 -5.91
CA GLY A 36 -1.32 -12.01 -6.56
C GLY A 36 -0.01 -11.41 -7.08
N ALA A 37 0.52 -10.41 -6.38
CA ALA A 37 1.72 -9.68 -6.81
C ALA A 37 2.97 -10.57 -6.71
N PRO A 38 3.80 -10.64 -7.77
CA PRO A 38 5.03 -11.40 -7.74
C PRO A 38 6.08 -10.73 -6.84
N ALA A 39 7.04 -11.52 -6.38
CA ALA A 39 8.24 -11.00 -5.75
C ALA A 39 9.12 -10.27 -6.78
N CYS A 40 9.81 -9.23 -6.31
CA CYS A 40 10.78 -8.49 -7.11
C CYS A 40 12.01 -9.35 -7.43
N PRO A 41 12.46 -9.45 -8.69
CA PRO A 41 13.64 -10.25 -9.05
C PRO A 41 14.96 -9.68 -8.54
N GLU A 42 15.03 -8.36 -8.25
CA GLU A 42 16.27 -7.70 -7.82
C GLU A 42 16.47 -7.73 -6.30
N CYS A 43 15.39 -7.63 -5.50
CA CYS A 43 15.50 -7.50 -4.05
C CYS A 43 14.56 -8.41 -3.26
N GLY A 44 13.74 -9.23 -3.92
CA GLY A 44 12.79 -10.13 -3.27
C GLY A 44 11.58 -9.47 -2.60
N LYS A 45 11.57 -8.13 -2.45
CA LYS A 45 10.44 -7.40 -1.85
C LYS A 45 9.14 -7.58 -2.68
N PRO A 46 7.96 -7.57 -2.04
CA PRO A 46 6.69 -7.66 -2.75
C PRO A 46 6.51 -6.46 -3.70
N MET A 47 5.97 -6.72 -4.90
CA MET A 47 5.63 -5.67 -5.86
C MET A 47 4.21 -5.13 -5.61
N LYS A 48 3.93 -3.93 -6.10
CA LYS A 48 2.62 -3.29 -6.04
C LYS A 48 2.15 -2.91 -7.44
N ARG A 49 0.86 -3.14 -7.74
CA ARG A 49 0.26 -2.71 -9.00
C ARG A 49 0.16 -1.18 -9.05
N ARG A 50 0.70 -0.58 -10.10
CA ARG A 50 0.65 0.86 -10.38
C ARG A 50 0.20 1.08 -11.81
N THR A 51 -0.51 2.17 -12.06
CA THR A 51 -0.92 2.56 -13.41
C THR A 51 -0.02 3.66 -13.92
N ALA A 52 0.50 3.52 -15.13
CA ALA A 52 1.30 4.55 -15.77
C ALA A 52 0.42 5.77 -16.08
N LYS A 53 0.85 6.96 -15.62
CA LYS A 53 0.08 8.21 -15.77
C LYS A 53 0.34 8.94 -17.08
N ALA A 54 1.50 8.74 -17.70
CA ALA A 54 1.94 9.46 -18.88
C ALA A 54 2.90 8.61 -19.73
N GLY A 55 3.06 8.99 -20.99
CA GLY A 55 3.95 8.33 -21.96
C GLY A 55 3.23 7.29 -22.83
N PRO A 56 3.99 6.50 -23.61
CA PRO A 56 3.44 5.54 -24.57
C PRO A 56 2.64 4.40 -23.93
N ASN A 57 2.86 4.15 -22.63
CA ASN A 57 2.16 3.12 -21.86
C ASN A 57 1.14 3.73 -20.88
N ALA A 58 0.71 4.99 -21.07
CA ALA A 58 -0.27 5.62 -20.20
C ALA A 58 -1.57 4.80 -20.14
N GLY A 59 -2.10 4.59 -18.94
CA GLY A 59 -3.29 3.76 -18.69
C GLY A 59 -3.01 2.28 -18.45
N HIS A 60 -1.81 1.78 -18.77
CA HIS A 60 -1.45 0.38 -18.51
C HIS A 60 -0.98 0.18 -17.06
N ALA A 61 -1.41 -0.93 -16.45
CA ALA A 61 -0.97 -1.35 -15.13
C ALA A 61 0.35 -2.13 -15.22
N PHE A 62 1.24 -1.90 -14.27
CA PHE A 62 2.51 -2.59 -14.14
C PHE A 62 2.80 -2.89 -12.67
N TRP A 63 3.57 -3.93 -12.41
CA TRP A 63 4.13 -4.22 -11.10
C TRP A 63 5.34 -3.33 -10.86
N GLY A 64 5.30 -2.50 -9.83
CA GLY A 64 6.44 -1.71 -9.37
C GLY A 64 6.95 -2.18 -8.01
N CYS A 65 8.26 -2.24 -7.83
CA CYS A 65 8.87 -2.58 -6.54
C CYS A 65 8.44 -1.60 -5.43
N THR A 66 8.19 -2.12 -4.23
CA THR A 66 7.87 -1.32 -3.04
C THR A 66 9.10 -0.64 -2.43
N GLY A 67 10.29 -1.14 -2.72
CA GLY A 67 11.58 -0.58 -2.28
C GLY A 67 12.12 0.58 -3.13
N TYR A 68 11.30 1.28 -3.91
CA TYR A 68 11.74 2.48 -4.64
C TYR A 68 12.05 3.61 -3.62
N PRO A 69 13.15 4.39 -3.75
CA PRO A 69 14.05 4.54 -4.91
C PRO A 69 15.23 3.56 -4.98
N GLU A 70 15.46 2.75 -3.94
CA GLU A 70 16.59 1.82 -3.86
C GLU A 70 16.50 0.70 -4.91
N CYS A 71 15.28 0.23 -5.20
CA CYS A 71 15.00 -0.76 -6.23
C CYS A 71 14.01 -0.21 -7.25
N LYS A 72 14.44 -0.10 -8.52
CA LYS A 72 13.65 0.44 -9.64
C LYS A 72 13.07 -0.65 -10.56
N ALA A 73 13.12 -1.91 -10.13
CA ALA A 73 12.58 -3.02 -10.91
C ALA A 73 11.08 -2.86 -11.17
N VAL A 74 10.69 -3.15 -12.41
CA VAL A 74 9.30 -3.16 -12.87
C VAL A 74 9.00 -4.43 -13.64
N ARG A 75 7.75 -4.89 -13.59
CA ARG A 75 7.27 -6.03 -14.38
C ARG A 75 5.96 -5.67 -15.07
N GLN A 76 5.80 -6.11 -16.31
CA GLN A 76 4.57 -5.93 -17.05
C GLN A 76 3.48 -6.85 -16.48
N ILE A 77 2.23 -6.39 -16.49
CA ILE A 77 1.08 -7.21 -16.14
C ILE A 77 0.44 -7.66 -17.44
N GLU A 78 0.47 -8.96 -17.71
CA GLU A 78 -0.36 -9.54 -18.76
C GLU A 78 -1.81 -9.36 -18.34
N ARG A 79 -2.53 -8.49 -19.07
CA ARG A 79 -3.94 -8.24 -18.77
C ARG A 79 -4.72 -9.52 -19.07
N GLN A 80 -5.22 -10.18 -18.03
CA GLN A 80 -6.41 -11.00 -18.18
C GLN A 80 -7.59 -10.08 -17.97
N ASP A 81 -8.13 -9.61 -19.08
CA ASP A 81 -9.36 -8.83 -19.13
C ASP A 81 -10.50 -9.74 -18.68
N SER A 82 -10.79 -9.77 -17.38
CA SER A 82 -12.03 -10.35 -16.86
C SER A 82 -13.20 -9.47 -17.30
N THR A 83 -13.56 -9.59 -18.57
CA THR A 83 -14.81 -9.08 -19.10
C THR A 83 -15.88 -10.11 -18.77
N GLY A 84 -16.72 -9.78 -17.79
CA GLY A 84 -17.88 -10.56 -17.37
C GLY A 84 -18.45 -9.94 -16.10
N SER A 85 -19.23 -8.86 -16.23
CA SER A 85 -20.70 -8.88 -16.14
C SER A 85 -21.19 -8.85 -14.69
N THR A 86 -22.11 -8.03 -14.19
CA THR A 86 -23.00 -6.97 -14.66
C THR A 86 -23.65 -6.41 -13.38
N GLY A 87 -24.01 -5.13 -13.34
CA GLY A 87 -24.88 -4.58 -12.30
C GLY A 87 -24.27 -3.33 -11.67
N LEU A 88 -24.52 -2.18 -12.27
CA LEU A 88 -25.57 -1.25 -11.83
C LEU A 88 -25.12 -0.42 -10.61
N ASP A 89 -24.96 0.88 -10.90
CA ASP A 89 -25.32 2.01 -10.03
C ASP A 89 -25.32 1.81 -8.52
N THR A 90 -24.40 2.51 -7.86
CA THR A 90 -24.89 3.48 -6.87
C THR A 90 -24.09 4.77 -7.03
N PRO A 91 -24.73 5.88 -7.40
CA PRO A 91 -24.05 7.16 -7.49
C PRO A 91 -23.44 7.50 -6.14
N CYS A 92 -22.26 8.12 -6.21
CA CYS A 92 -21.60 8.81 -5.12
C CYS A 92 -22.66 9.57 -4.29
N SER A 93 -23.09 8.97 -3.18
CA SER A 93 -23.89 9.66 -2.19
C SER A 93 -22.98 10.71 -1.58
N SER A 94 -23.03 11.90 -2.18
CA SER A 94 -23.23 13.16 -1.47
C SER A 94 -23.26 12.97 0.04
N ARG A 95 -22.10 13.07 0.68
CA ARG A 95 -22.07 13.59 2.04
C ARG A 95 -22.22 15.10 1.89
N PRO A 96 -23.35 15.71 2.32
CA PRO A 96 -23.35 17.15 2.49
C PRO A 96 -22.26 17.47 3.52
N VAL A 97 -21.36 18.38 3.14
CA VAL A 97 -20.50 19.09 4.08
C VAL A 97 -21.45 19.90 4.97
N ASP A 98 -21.74 19.40 6.17
CA ASP A 98 -22.45 20.16 7.20
C ASP A 98 -21.42 21.15 7.78
N THR A 99 -21.32 22.34 7.18
CA THR A 99 -20.64 23.49 7.80
C THR A 99 -21.53 24.06 8.90
N ARG A 100 -21.69 23.35 10.00
CA ARG A 100 -22.11 23.98 11.26
C ARG A 100 -20.98 24.86 11.76
N ARG A 101 -21.11 26.12 11.35
CA ARG A 101 -20.58 27.33 11.95
C ARG A 101 -20.67 27.23 13.48
N ASP A 102 -19.51 27.10 14.13
CA ASP A 102 -19.30 27.38 15.55
C ASP A 102 -19.87 28.76 15.91
N PRO A 103 -20.81 28.85 16.87
CA PRO A 103 -21.00 30.07 17.62
C PRO A 103 -19.99 30.07 18.78
N SER A 104 -19.05 31.01 18.70
CA SER A 104 -18.20 31.43 19.80
C SER A 104 -19.01 31.63 21.09
N ASN A 105 -18.54 31.03 22.17
CA ASN A 105 -18.58 31.60 23.51
C ASN A 105 -17.23 31.31 24.18
#